data_AF-A0A0K1E6D1-F1
#
_entry.id   AF-A0A0K1E6D1-F1
#
_cell.length_a   1.000
_cell.length_b   1.000
_cell.length_c   1.000
_cell.angle_alpha   90.00
_cell.angle_beta   90.00
_cell.angle_gamma   90.00
#
_symmetry.space_group_name_H-M   'P 1'
#
loop_
_entity.id
_entity.type
_entity.pdbx_description
1 polymer ?
#
loop_
_entity_poly.entity_id
_entity_poly.type
_entity_poly.pdbx_seq_one_letter_code
_entity_poly.pdbx_strand_id
1 'polypeptide(L)'
;MTKVAKIAYPIFVFGGCLLTGYFVGTPLAVLVLASGALIGVILLFWASLRTLLGETSLSGADAYAIGAPRAEEEQKQAVLRALKDLEFERSVGKISEEDYRELVSRFRADAKRLLRILDEDSRPRREQVEALVAQHLRRSGLDGDAKPQTSGVEPEEKDLSGSPQGLACLQCSALNDTDAIFCKKCGARQTDDEVQSRTVDEQDETKRAPEEAS
;
A
#
# COMPACT_ATOMS: atom_id res chain seq x y z
N MET A 1 -21.96 -10.49 9.26
CA MET A 1 -23.23 -10.02 8.65
C MET A 1 -23.27 -10.08 7.11
N THR A 2 -22.13 -10.05 6.40
CA THR A 2 -22.10 -9.93 4.92
C THR A 2 -22.60 -11.14 4.14
N LYS A 3 -22.45 -12.38 4.65
CA LYS A 3 -22.92 -13.59 3.94
C LYS A 3 -24.45 -13.68 3.89
N VAL A 4 -25.14 -13.31 4.97
CA VAL A 4 -26.61 -13.33 5.05
C VAL A 4 -27.23 -12.30 4.10
N ALA A 5 -26.65 -11.10 4.03
CA ALA A 5 -27.10 -10.04 3.11
C ALA A 5 -26.95 -10.43 1.63
N LYS A 6 -25.85 -11.12 1.27
CA LYS A 6 -25.62 -11.61 -0.10
C LYS A 6 -26.63 -12.67 -0.55
N ILE A 7 -27.14 -13.47 0.38
CA ILE A 7 -28.13 -14.53 0.08
C ILE A 7 -29.56 -13.96 0.14
N ALA A 8 -29.83 -13.03 1.06
CA ALA A 8 -31.16 -12.43 1.21
C ALA A 8 -31.57 -11.57 0.01
N TYR A 9 -30.63 -10.88 -0.62
CA TYR A 9 -30.90 -10.00 -1.76
C TYR A 9 -31.52 -10.72 -2.98
N PRO A 10 -30.93 -11.78 -3.55
CA PRO A 10 -31.54 -12.49 -4.68
C PRO A 10 -32.86 -13.16 -4.30
N ILE A 11 -33.02 -13.65 -3.07
CA ILE A 11 -34.28 -14.23 -2.58
C ILE A 11 -35.39 -13.16 -2.56
N PHE A 12 -35.06 -11.93 -2.14
CA PHE A 12 -36.02 -10.82 -2.11
C PHE A 12 -36.43 -10.38 -3.52
N VAL A 13 -35.47 -10.26 -4.45
CA VAL A 13 -35.75 -9.92 -5.86
C VAL A 13 -36.61 -11.00 -6.53
N PHE A 14 -36.26 -12.28 -6.34
CA PHE A 14 -36.99 -13.39 -6.93
C PHE A 14 -38.40 -13.54 -6.33
N GLY A 15 -38.52 -13.41 -5.00
CA GLY A 15 -39.80 -13.41 -4.30
C GLY A 15 -40.69 -12.24 -4.72
N GLY A 16 -40.14 -11.03 -4.86
CA GLY A 16 -40.85 -9.87 -5.37
C GLY A 16 -41.35 -10.08 -6.81
N CYS A 17 -40.50 -10.61 -7.69
CA CYS A 17 -40.89 -10.94 -9.07
C CYS A 17 -42.06 -11.92 -9.13
N LEU A 18 -42.01 -13.02 -8.36
CA LEU A 18 -43.08 -14.01 -8.31
C LEU A 18 -44.38 -13.44 -7.75
N LEU A 19 -44.30 -12.65 -6.68
CA LEU A 19 -45.46 -12.02 -6.06
C LEU A 19 -46.12 -11.02 -7.00
N THR A 20 -45.35 -10.10 -7.60
CA THR A 20 -45.89 -9.08 -8.52
C THR A 20 -46.43 -9.70 -9.80
N GLY A 21 -45.78 -10.75 -10.31
CA GLY A 21 -46.27 -11.52 -11.46
C GLY A 21 -47.59 -12.22 -11.21
N TYR A 22 -47.79 -12.75 -10.00
CA TYR A 22 -49.02 -13.41 -9.60
C TYR A 22 -50.19 -12.43 -9.42
N PHE A 23 -49.96 -11.26 -8.79
CA PHE A 23 -51.04 -10.35 -8.42
C PHE A 23 -51.38 -9.28 -9.46
N VAL A 24 -50.40 -8.81 -10.25
CA VAL A 24 -50.57 -7.62 -11.11
C VAL A 24 -50.30 -7.93 -12.58
N GLY A 25 -49.46 -8.93 -12.86
CA GLY A 25 -49.24 -9.46 -14.19
C GLY A 25 -47.77 -9.46 -14.63
N THR A 26 -47.52 -10.13 -15.75
CA THR A 26 -46.18 -10.34 -16.33
C THR A 26 -45.38 -9.07 -16.62
N PRO A 27 -45.93 -7.93 -17.12
CA PRO A 27 -45.10 -6.77 -17.46
C PRO A 27 -44.42 -6.14 -16.23
N LEU A 28 -45.11 -6.08 -15.09
CA LEU A 28 -44.53 -5.54 -13.86
C LEU A 28 -43.52 -6.49 -13.21
N ALA A 29 -43.73 -7.81 -13.33
CA ALA A 29 -42.76 -8.81 -12.89
C ALA A 29 -41.42 -8.65 -13.61
N VAL A 30 -41.45 -8.43 -14.93
CA VAL A 30 -40.24 -8.18 -15.73
C VAL A 30 -39.51 -6.92 -15.27
N LEU A 31 -40.23 -5.84 -14.94
CA LEU A 31 -39.62 -4.61 -14.42
C LEU A 31 -38.99 -4.79 -13.03
N VAL A 32 -39.62 -5.57 -12.14
CA VAL A 32 -39.06 -5.90 -10.81
C VAL A 32 -37.79 -6.73 -10.96
N LEU A 33 -37.78 -7.71 -11.87
CA LEU A 33 -36.61 -8.54 -12.13
C LEU A 33 -35.48 -7.71 -12.74
N ALA A 34 -35.77 -6.89 -13.75
CA ALA A 34 -34.78 -6.03 -14.41
C ALA A 34 -34.18 -4.97 -13.46
N SER A 35 -35.00 -4.33 -12.63
CA SER A 35 -34.50 -3.38 -11.62
C SER A 35 -33.67 -4.06 -10.54
N GLY A 36 -34.07 -5.25 -10.07
CA GLY A 36 -33.27 -6.07 -9.16
C GLY A 36 -31.94 -6.51 -9.78
N ALA A 37 -31.93 -6.93 -11.05
CA ALA A 37 -30.69 -7.28 -11.76
C ALA A 37 -29.76 -6.06 -11.87
N LEU A 38 -30.28 -4.89 -12.23
CA LEU A 38 -29.50 -3.65 -12.34
C LEU A 38 -28.88 -3.25 -11.00
N ILE A 39 -29.67 -3.23 -9.92
CA ILE A 39 -29.16 -2.93 -8.57
C ILE A 39 -28.09 -3.96 -8.18
N GLY A 40 -28.28 -5.24 -8.50
CA GLY A 40 -27.29 -6.29 -8.28
C GLY A 40 -25.96 -5.99 -8.97
N VAL A 41 -25.98 -5.57 -10.24
CA VAL A 41 -24.77 -5.17 -10.99
C VAL A 41 -24.11 -3.95 -10.35
N ILE A 42 -24.87 -2.94 -9.95
CA ILE A 42 -24.34 -1.74 -9.28
C ILE A 42 -23.65 -2.12 -7.97
N LEU A 43 -24.27 -3.00 -7.16
CA LEU A 43 -23.69 -3.48 -5.91
C LEU A 43 -22.43 -4.30 -6.13
N LEU A 44 -22.39 -5.16 -7.15
CA LEU A 44 -21.20 -5.93 -7.52
C LEU A 44 -20.07 -5.02 -8.00
N PHE A 45 -20.38 -4.06 -8.86
CA PHE A 45 -19.43 -3.06 -9.33
C PHE A 45 -18.86 -2.25 -8.17
N TRP A 46 -19.72 -1.76 -7.27
CA TRP A 46 -19.31 -1.03 -6.08
C TRP A 46 -18.44 -1.89 -5.16
N ALA A 47 -18.77 -3.17 -4.97
CA ALA A 47 -17.96 -4.10 -4.18
C ALA A 47 -16.58 -4.38 -4.84
N SER A 48 -16.52 -4.45 -6.17
CA SER A 48 -15.26 -4.58 -6.91
C SER A 48 -14.41 -3.33 -6.74
N LEU A 49 -15.01 -2.14 -6.85
CA LEU A 49 -14.32 -0.87 -6.68
C LEU A 49 -13.78 -0.73 -5.26
N ARG A 50 -14.58 -1.06 -4.24
CA ARG A 50 -14.20 -1.17 -2.83
C ARG A 50 -12.98 -2.05 -2.60
N THR A 51 -12.93 -3.19 -3.28
CA THR A 51 -11.82 -4.14 -3.19
C THR A 51 -10.56 -3.58 -3.86
N LEU A 52 -10.71 -2.95 -5.04
CA LEU A 52 -9.60 -2.34 -5.77
C LEU A 52 -9.00 -1.13 -5.04
N LEU A 53 -9.85 -0.31 -4.41
CA LEU A 53 -9.44 0.86 -3.64
C LEU A 53 -8.88 0.51 -2.25
N GLY A 54 -8.90 -0.77 -1.86
CA GLY A 54 -8.31 -1.23 -0.61
C GLY A 54 -8.99 -0.68 0.64
N GLU A 55 -10.26 -0.26 0.57
CA GLU A 55 -10.96 0.30 1.73
C GLU A 55 -11.31 -0.82 2.74
N THR A 56 -10.43 -1.01 3.72
CA THR A 56 -10.71 -1.80 4.91
C THR A 56 -11.87 -1.16 5.67
N SER A 57 -12.96 -1.89 5.88
CA SER A 57 -14.08 -1.40 6.69
C SER A 57 -13.63 -1.23 8.15
N LEU A 58 -13.27 -0.01 8.53
CA LEU A 58 -13.09 0.35 9.92
C LEU A 58 -14.47 0.43 10.59
N SER A 59 -14.61 -0.15 11.78
CA SER A 59 -15.79 0.11 12.61
C SER A 59 -15.88 1.60 12.90
N GLY A 60 -17.08 2.17 13.06
CA GLY A 60 -17.23 3.59 13.44
C GLY A 60 -16.50 3.94 14.74
N ALA A 61 -16.41 2.98 15.66
CA ALA A 61 -15.61 3.10 16.88
C ALA A 61 -14.10 3.16 16.60
N ASP A 62 -13.60 2.35 15.66
CA ASP A 62 -12.19 2.35 15.25
C ASP A 62 -11.82 3.65 14.52
N ALA A 63 -12.73 4.15 13.67
CA ALA A 63 -12.55 5.43 12.98
C ALA A 63 -12.45 6.61 13.96
N TYR A 64 -13.28 6.62 15.02
CA TYR A 64 -13.20 7.64 16.06
C TYR A 64 -11.91 7.53 16.89
N ALA A 65 -11.50 6.30 17.24
CA ALA A 65 -10.26 6.05 17.99
C ALA A 65 -8.98 6.41 17.21
N ILE A 66 -9.04 6.42 15.88
CA ILE A 66 -7.94 6.89 15.00
C ILE A 66 -7.98 8.42 14.84
N GLY A 67 -9.18 9.02 14.83
CA GLY A 67 -9.37 10.43 14.49
C GLY A 67 -9.25 11.43 15.64
N ALA A 68 -9.37 11.00 16.90
CA ALA A 68 -9.24 11.90 18.04
C ALA A 68 -7.76 12.14 18.39
N PRO A 69 -7.21 13.34 18.14
CA PRO A 69 -5.83 13.64 18.51
C PRO A 69 -5.67 13.52 20.02
N ARG A 70 -4.59 12.87 20.45
CA ARG A 70 -4.30 12.68 21.88
C ARG A 70 -3.61 13.93 22.44
N ALA A 71 -3.72 14.14 23.75
CA ALA A 71 -3.13 15.31 24.41
C ALA A 71 -1.62 15.42 24.14
N GLU A 72 -0.90 14.29 24.09
CA GLU A 72 0.54 14.24 23.80
C GLU A 72 0.87 14.60 22.34
N GLU A 73 -0.01 14.26 21.40
CA GLU A 73 0.14 14.59 19.98
C GLU A 73 -0.09 16.08 19.73
N GLU A 74 -1.09 16.67 20.41
CA GLU A 74 -1.33 18.11 20.39
C GLU A 74 -0.14 18.87 21.00
N GLN A 75 0.39 18.41 22.14
CA GLN A 75 1.58 18.98 22.75
C GLN A 75 2.80 18.90 21.82
N LYS A 76 3.00 17.78 21.13
CA LYS A 76 4.06 17.64 20.11
C LYS A 76 3.90 18.68 19.01
N GLN A 77 2.69 18.83 18.46
CA GLN A 77 2.42 19.81 17.41
C GLN A 77 2.66 21.25 17.90
N ALA A 78 2.29 21.57 19.15
CA ALA A 78 2.55 22.86 19.76
C ALA A 78 4.06 23.13 19.89
N VAL A 79 4.85 22.17 20.38
CA VAL A 79 6.31 22.29 20.50
C VAL A 79 6.98 22.45 19.12
N LEU A 80 6.56 21.68 18.13
CA LEU A 80 7.11 21.79 16.77
C LEU A 80 6.76 23.13 16.11
N ARG A 81 5.57 23.66 16.37
CA ARG A 81 5.19 25.01 15.94
C ARG A 81 6.03 26.07 16.65
N ALA A 82 6.24 25.96 17.96
CA ALA A 82 7.09 26.87 18.72
C ALA A 82 8.54 26.90 18.21
N LEU A 83 9.11 25.75 17.84
CA LEU A 83 10.43 25.68 17.22
C LEU A 83 10.52 26.47 15.90
N LYS A 84 9.48 26.39 15.05
CA LYS A 84 9.43 27.17 13.80
C LYS A 84 9.26 28.66 14.06
N ASP A 85 8.46 29.01 15.06
CA ASP A 85 8.24 30.40 15.43
C ASP A 85 9.53 31.05 15.96
N LEU A 86 10.28 30.35 16.82
CA LEU A 86 11.60 30.81 17.27
C LEU A 86 12.58 31.01 16.11
N GLU A 87 12.58 30.13 15.12
CA GLU A 87 13.42 30.28 13.92
C GLU A 87 13.04 31.53 13.12
N PHE A 88 11.73 31.80 13.01
CA PHE A 88 11.22 33.01 12.38
C PHE A 88 11.62 34.26 13.17
N GLU A 89 11.42 34.29 14.49
CA GLU A 89 11.79 35.43 15.33
C GLU A 89 13.29 35.74 15.27
N ARG A 90 14.15 34.72 15.26
CA ARG A 90 15.60 34.88 15.03
C ARG A 90 15.86 35.50 13.66
N SER A 91 15.21 35.00 12.61
CA SER A 91 15.40 35.50 11.23
C SER A 91 14.99 36.96 11.05
N VAL A 92 14.02 37.42 11.85
CA VAL A 92 13.54 38.82 11.87
C VAL A 92 14.36 39.68 12.85
N GLY A 93 15.28 39.08 13.61
CA GLY A 93 16.15 39.77 14.57
C GLY A 93 15.44 40.20 15.86
N LYS A 94 14.31 39.56 16.20
CA LYS A 94 13.55 39.87 17.44
C LYS A 94 14.20 39.29 18.71
N ILE A 95 14.99 38.22 18.55
CA ILE A 95 15.64 37.51 19.65
C ILE A 95 17.14 37.42 19.38
N SER A 96 17.94 37.37 20.45
CA SER A 96 19.38 37.19 20.36
C SER A 96 19.74 35.74 19.98
N GLU A 97 20.94 35.53 19.46
CA GLU A 97 21.42 34.19 19.09
C GLU A 97 21.68 33.33 20.34
N GLU A 98 21.99 33.97 21.47
CA GLU A 98 22.15 33.32 22.78
C GLU A 98 20.81 32.78 23.28
N ASP A 99 19.77 33.63 23.32
CA ASP A 99 18.42 33.25 23.76
C ASP A 99 17.81 32.18 22.85
N TYR A 100 18.02 32.31 21.53
CA TYR A 100 17.59 31.32 20.56
C TYR A 100 18.19 29.94 20.85
N ARG A 101 19.51 29.87 21.09
CA ARG A 101 20.21 28.61 21.35
C ARG A 101 19.71 27.94 22.62
N GLU A 102 19.47 28.71 23.69
CA GLU A 102 18.91 28.19 24.94
C GLU A 102 17.50 27.63 24.72
N LEU A 103 16.58 28.42 24.15
CA LEU A 103 15.19 28.04 23.95
C LEU A 103 15.06 26.81 23.03
N VAL A 104 15.78 26.80 21.90
CA VAL A 104 15.78 25.66 20.97
C VAL A 104 16.28 24.38 21.64
N SER A 105 17.30 24.47 22.49
CA SER A 105 17.81 23.28 23.21
C SER A 105 16.72 22.66 24.09
N ARG A 106 15.98 23.50 24.83
CA ARG A 106 14.87 23.09 25.69
C ARG A 106 13.71 22.50 24.90
N PHE A 107 13.21 23.21 23.88
CA PHE A 107 12.11 22.72 23.05
C PHE A 107 12.47 21.42 22.29
N ARG A 108 13.73 21.26 21.86
CA ARG A 108 14.19 19.99 21.27
C ARG A 108 14.21 18.85 22.29
N ALA A 109 14.60 19.11 23.53
CA ALA A 109 14.54 18.11 24.60
C ALA A 109 13.09 17.70 24.88
N ASP A 110 12.16 18.67 24.94
CA ASP A 110 10.74 18.42 25.11
C ASP A 110 10.14 17.63 23.93
N ALA A 111 10.47 17.99 22.69
CA ALA A 111 10.04 17.24 21.51
C ALA A 111 10.52 15.78 21.54
N LYS A 112 11.79 15.54 21.90
CA LYS A 112 12.33 14.18 22.05
C LYS A 112 11.61 13.39 23.13
N ARG A 113 11.29 14.03 24.26
CA ARG A 113 10.53 13.41 25.36
C ARG A 113 9.14 12.98 24.90
N LEU A 114 8.41 13.86 24.22
CA LEU A 114 7.06 13.57 23.72
C LEU A 114 7.07 12.47 22.66
N LEU A 115 8.04 12.48 21.73
CA LEU A 115 8.18 11.41 20.73
C LEU A 115 8.41 10.04 21.38
N ARG A 116 9.26 9.97 22.42
CA ARG A 116 9.51 8.71 23.13
C ARG A 116 8.25 8.16 23.81
N ILE A 117 7.44 9.03 24.40
CA ILE A 117 6.16 8.63 25.03
C ILE A 117 5.21 8.06 23.98
N LEU A 118 5.06 8.75 22.85
CA LEU A 118 4.21 8.28 21.75
C LEU A 118 4.70 6.96 21.14
N ASP A 119 6.02 6.80 20.98
CA ASP A 119 6.60 5.55 20.50
C ASP A 119 6.29 4.40 21.46
N GLU A 120 6.54 4.57 22.76
CA GLU A 120 6.28 3.54 23.77
C GLU A 120 4.79 3.15 23.81
N ASP A 121 3.88 4.12 23.80
CA ASP A 121 2.44 3.86 23.77
C ASP A 121 1.99 3.15 22.48
N SER A 122 2.69 3.40 21.37
CA SER A 122 2.41 2.75 20.08
C SER A 122 2.97 1.32 19.97
N ARG A 123 3.94 0.93 20.80
CA ARG A 123 4.62 -0.40 20.74
C ARG A 123 3.66 -1.59 20.72
N PRO A 124 2.69 -1.74 21.63
CA PRO A 124 1.81 -2.91 21.61
C PRO A 124 1.01 -3.02 20.31
N ARG A 125 0.62 -1.88 19.71
CA ARG A 125 -0.07 -1.87 18.42
C ARG A 125 0.87 -2.24 17.28
N ARG A 126 2.12 -1.75 17.29
CA ARG A 126 3.14 -2.11 16.30
C ARG A 126 3.42 -3.61 16.32
N GLU A 127 3.61 -4.20 17.50
CA GLU A 127 3.83 -5.64 17.67
C GLU A 127 2.64 -6.48 17.16
N GLN A 128 1.41 -6.05 17.42
CA GLN A 128 0.21 -6.70 16.87
C GLN A 128 0.16 -6.63 15.34
N VAL A 129 0.47 -5.47 14.76
CA VAL A 129 0.51 -5.29 13.31
C VAL A 129 1.61 -6.14 12.69
N GLU A 130 2.82 -6.14 13.27
CA GLU A 130 3.94 -6.97 12.82
C GLU A 130 3.58 -8.46 12.85
N ALA A 131 2.91 -8.93 13.90
CA ALA A 131 2.44 -10.31 13.99
C ALA A 131 1.40 -10.66 12.91
N LEU A 132 0.45 -9.76 12.65
CA LEU A 132 -0.56 -9.94 11.59
C LEU A 132 0.08 -9.94 10.19
N VAL A 133 1.03 -9.03 9.96
CA VAL A 133 1.79 -8.96 8.70
C VAL A 133 2.60 -10.23 8.51
N ALA A 134 3.33 -10.69 9.54
CA ALA A 134 4.09 -11.93 9.49
C ALA A 134 3.19 -13.15 9.21
N GLN A 135 2.02 -13.23 9.84
CA GLN A 135 1.04 -14.28 9.58
C GLN A 135 0.55 -14.23 8.12
N HIS A 136 0.28 -13.04 7.59
CA HIS A 136 -0.16 -12.86 6.22
C HIS A 136 0.92 -13.27 5.21
N LEU A 137 2.16 -12.83 5.41
CA LEU A 137 3.30 -13.19 4.55
C LEU A 137 3.50 -14.71 4.49
N ARG A 138 3.43 -15.41 5.64
CA ARG A 138 3.51 -16.88 5.70
C ARG A 138 2.37 -17.56 4.95
N ARG A 139 1.15 -17.04 5.04
CA ARG A 139 0.00 -17.59 4.31
C ARG A 139 0.14 -17.40 2.80
N SER A 140 0.76 -16.30 2.39
CA SER A 140 0.96 -15.94 0.99
C SER A 140 2.25 -16.53 0.40
N GLY A 141 3.07 -17.23 1.18
CA GLY A 141 4.37 -17.78 0.73
C GLY A 141 5.40 -16.70 0.38
N LEU A 142 5.27 -15.50 0.96
CA LEU A 142 6.11 -14.33 0.72
C LEU A 142 7.12 -14.09 1.86
N ASP A 143 7.38 -15.11 2.68
CA ASP A 143 8.29 -15.08 3.83
C ASP A 143 9.79 -15.17 3.47
N GLY A 144 10.13 -15.09 2.17
CA GLY A 144 11.51 -15.04 1.68
C GLY A 144 12.20 -13.69 1.90
N ASP A 145 13.29 -13.71 2.68
CA ASP A 145 14.38 -12.75 2.83
C ASP A 145 14.18 -11.28 2.38
N ALA A 146 13.12 -10.63 2.84
CA ALA A 146 13.12 -9.17 2.96
C ALA A 146 13.83 -8.81 4.27
N LYS A 147 15.17 -8.93 4.30
CA LYS A 147 15.97 -8.38 5.40
C LYS A 147 15.61 -6.89 5.51
N PRO A 148 15.23 -6.37 6.69
CA PRO A 148 14.95 -4.96 6.85
C PRO A 148 16.22 -4.21 6.46
N GLN A 149 16.19 -3.52 5.32
CA GLN A 149 17.21 -2.54 5.01
C GLN A 149 16.94 -1.36 5.93
N THR A 150 17.44 -1.47 7.16
CA THR A 150 17.68 -0.31 8.00
C THR A 150 18.63 0.57 7.20
N SER A 151 18.13 1.67 6.65
CA SER A 151 18.92 2.78 6.14
C SER A 151 19.68 3.42 7.31
N GLY A 152 20.62 2.67 7.87
CA GLY A 152 21.71 3.15 8.70
C GLY A 152 22.83 3.52 7.75
N VAL A 153 23.11 4.81 7.68
CA VAL A 153 24.26 5.36 6.99
C VAL A 153 25.51 4.94 7.77
N GLU A 154 26.24 3.95 7.28
CA GLU A 154 27.70 3.83 7.45
C GLU A 154 28.29 2.95 6.34
N PRO A 155 29.49 3.27 5.82
CA PRO A 155 29.98 2.76 4.54
C PRO A 155 30.66 1.41 4.73
N GLU A 156 30.01 0.34 4.26
CA GLU A 156 30.63 -0.99 4.23
C GLU A 156 31.31 -1.22 2.88
N GLU A 157 32.62 -1.44 2.96
CA GLU A 157 33.49 -1.79 1.86
C GLU A 157 33.06 -3.12 1.21
N LYS A 158 33.13 -3.13 -0.11
CA LYS A 158 32.89 -4.28 -0.97
C LYS A 158 33.77 -5.45 -0.55
N ASP A 159 33.21 -6.65 -0.59
CA ASP A 159 33.97 -7.79 -1.10
C ASP A 159 33.16 -8.58 -2.13
N LEU A 160 33.79 -8.77 -3.27
CA LEU A 160 33.22 -9.32 -4.50
C LEU A 160 33.45 -10.83 -4.55
N SER A 161 32.39 -11.60 -4.67
CA SER A 161 32.45 -12.86 -5.42
C SER A 161 31.11 -13.14 -6.09
N GLY A 162 30.85 -12.39 -7.15
CA GLY A 162 29.82 -12.63 -8.15
C GLY A 162 30.17 -11.82 -9.39
N SER A 163 30.46 -12.50 -10.49
CA SER A 163 30.88 -11.90 -11.77
C SER A 163 29.95 -10.76 -12.19
N PRO A 164 30.45 -9.57 -12.61
CA PRO A 164 29.61 -8.40 -12.87
C PRO A 164 28.97 -8.54 -14.25
N GLN A 165 27.85 -9.23 -14.33
CA GLN A 165 26.99 -9.21 -15.50
C GLN A 165 26.03 -8.03 -15.33
N GLY A 166 26.40 -6.86 -15.83
CA GLY A 166 25.55 -5.67 -15.80
C GLY A 166 25.69 -4.88 -17.09
N LEU A 167 24.59 -4.31 -17.57
CA LEU A 167 24.56 -3.50 -18.77
C LEU A 167 25.00 -2.07 -18.44
N ALA A 168 25.89 -1.49 -19.24
CA ALA A 168 26.29 -0.09 -19.06
C ALA A 168 25.20 0.84 -19.62
N CYS A 169 24.81 1.83 -18.82
CA CYS A 169 23.83 2.81 -19.22
C CYS A 169 24.30 3.63 -20.44
N LEU A 170 23.52 3.69 -21.50
CA LEU A 170 23.84 4.45 -22.73
C LEU A 170 23.99 5.97 -22.49
N GLN A 171 23.40 6.50 -21.42
CA GLN A 171 23.37 7.94 -21.15
C GLN A 171 24.38 8.41 -20.10
N CYS A 172 24.70 7.59 -19.09
CA CYS A 172 25.59 7.99 -17.99
C CYS A 172 26.65 6.94 -17.62
N SER A 173 26.73 5.85 -18.40
CA SER A 173 27.69 4.76 -18.26
C SER A 173 27.67 4.04 -16.91
N ALA A 174 26.65 4.25 -16.09
CA ALA A 174 26.46 3.50 -14.86
C ALA A 174 26.17 2.02 -15.19
N LEU A 175 26.85 1.11 -14.48
CA LEU A 175 26.55 -0.32 -14.53
C LEU A 175 25.20 -0.59 -13.87
N ASN A 176 24.25 -1.07 -14.66
CA ASN A 176 22.90 -1.43 -14.26
C ASN A 176 22.75 -2.96 -14.32
N ASP A 177 21.77 -3.50 -13.60
CA ASP A 177 21.45 -4.93 -13.67
C ASP A 177 20.90 -5.26 -15.07
N THR A 178 21.11 -6.50 -15.55
CA THR A 178 20.78 -6.90 -16.94
C THR A 178 19.30 -6.82 -17.28
N ASP A 179 18.43 -6.87 -16.27
CA ASP A 179 16.97 -6.78 -16.36
C ASP A 179 16.43 -5.36 -16.09
N ALA A 180 17.30 -4.40 -15.80
CA ALA A 180 16.87 -3.09 -15.34
C ALA A 180 16.35 -2.21 -16.50
N ILE A 181 15.04 -1.95 -16.47
CA ILE A 181 14.33 -1.13 -17.46
C ILE A 181 14.81 0.34 -17.44
N PHE A 182 15.21 0.84 -16.26
CA PHE A 182 15.70 2.20 -16.05
C PHE A 182 17.05 2.18 -15.32
N CYS A 183 17.91 3.15 -15.63
CA CYS A 183 19.20 3.32 -14.99
C CYS A 183 19.04 3.77 -13.52
N LYS A 184 19.65 3.03 -12.59
CA LYS A 184 19.64 3.38 -11.15
C LYS A 184 20.32 4.71 -10.80
N LYS A 185 21.16 5.25 -11.69
CA LYS A 185 21.89 6.51 -11.46
C LYS A 185 21.19 7.74 -12.05
N CYS A 186 20.72 7.65 -13.29
CA CYS A 186 20.20 8.81 -14.03
C CYS A 186 18.74 8.68 -14.47
N GLY A 187 18.09 7.53 -14.26
CA GLY A 187 16.69 7.31 -14.65
C GLY A 187 16.44 7.07 -16.14
N ALA A 188 17.48 7.04 -16.98
CA ALA A 188 17.33 6.77 -18.41
C ALA A 188 16.84 5.34 -18.68
N ARG A 189 15.90 5.16 -19.61
CA ARG A 189 15.43 3.83 -20.03
C ARG A 189 16.53 3.05 -20.75
N GLN A 190 16.66 1.74 -20.51
CA GLN A 190 17.76 0.90 -21.03
C GLN A 190 17.38 -0.07 -22.14
N THR A 191 16.08 -0.29 -22.38
CA THR A 191 15.60 -1.24 -23.39
C THR A 191 15.18 -0.53 -24.68
N ASP A 192 15.84 -0.86 -25.78
CA ASP A 192 15.29 -0.77 -27.14
C ASP A 192 14.66 -2.13 -27.51
N ASP A 193 13.55 -2.12 -28.25
CA ASP A 193 12.48 -3.14 -28.34
C ASP A 193 12.81 -4.51 -29.01
N GLU A 194 13.86 -5.26 -28.65
CA GLU A 194 14.18 -6.51 -29.39
C GLU A 194 14.62 -7.77 -28.60
N VAL A 195 14.20 -7.94 -27.33
CA VAL A 195 14.53 -9.16 -26.54
C VAL A 195 13.31 -10.04 -26.22
N GLN A 196 12.10 -9.66 -26.64
CA GLN A 196 10.89 -10.46 -26.38
C GLN A 196 10.62 -11.60 -27.38
N SER A 197 11.42 -11.75 -28.44
CA SER A 197 11.16 -12.75 -29.51
C SER A 197 11.94 -14.06 -29.38
N ARG A 198 12.82 -14.25 -28.39
CA ARG A 198 13.63 -15.49 -28.28
C ARG A 198 13.24 -16.46 -27.17
N THR A 199 12.31 -16.11 -26.28
CA THR A 199 11.90 -17.02 -25.19
C THR A 199 10.58 -17.74 -25.44
N VAL A 200 9.94 -17.53 -26.60
CA VAL A 200 8.70 -18.24 -26.99
C VAL A 200 8.97 -19.43 -27.93
N ASP A 201 10.06 -19.41 -28.71
CA ASP A 201 10.35 -20.48 -29.69
C ASP A 201 10.87 -21.79 -29.06
N GLU A 202 11.51 -21.75 -27.88
CA GLU A 202 12.14 -22.96 -27.29
C GLU A 202 11.14 -23.86 -26.53
N GLN A 203 9.86 -23.48 -26.43
CA GLN A 203 8.82 -24.29 -25.79
C GLN A 203 7.88 -25.01 -26.75
N ASP A 204 7.91 -24.73 -28.06
CA ASP A 204 6.99 -25.35 -29.05
C ASP A 204 7.60 -26.58 -29.76
N GLU A 205 8.93 -26.76 -29.77
CA GLU A 205 9.57 -27.91 -30.44
C GLU A 205 9.50 -29.23 -29.65
N THR A 206 9.18 -29.23 -28.35
CA THR A 206 9.14 -30.49 -27.57
C THR A 206 7.81 -31.25 -27.69
N LYS A 207 6.81 -30.71 -28.42
CA LYS A 207 5.45 -31.30 -28.47
C LYS A 207 5.07 -31.97 -29.79
N ARG A 208 5.99 -32.12 -30.74
CA ARG A 208 5.66 -32.71 -32.06
C ARG A 208 6.74 -33.69 -32.56
N ALA A 209 6.66 -34.93 -32.08
CA ALA A 209 7.27 -36.10 -32.72
C ALA A 209 6.25 -37.26 -32.77
N PRO A 210 6.33 -38.17 -33.76
CA PRO A 210 5.17 -38.80 -34.39
C PRO A 210 4.82 -40.17 -33.81
N GLU A 211 3.51 -40.45 -33.72
CA GLU A 211 2.95 -41.78 -33.45
C GLU A 211 2.53 -42.43 -34.78
N GLU A 212 3.50 -43.04 -35.46
CA GLU A 212 3.26 -44.01 -36.56
C GLU A 212 4.15 -45.23 -36.32
N ALA A 213 3.59 -46.30 -35.75
CA ALA A 213 3.99 -47.70 -35.97
C ALA A 213 3.12 -48.66 -35.15
N SER A 214 2.12 -49.26 -35.82
CA SER A 214 1.65 -50.67 -35.74
C SER A 214 0.16 -50.80 -35.98
#